data_AF-A0A2W4S393-F1
#
_entry.id   AF-A0A2W4S393-F1
#
_cell.length_a   1.000
_cell.length_b   1.000
_cell.length_c   1.000
_cell.angle_alpha   90.00
_cell.angle_beta   90.00
_cell.angle_gamma   90.00
#
_symmetry.space_group_name_H-M   'P 1'
#
loop_
_entity.id
_entity.type
_entity.pdbx_description
1 polymer ?
#
loop_
_entity_poly.entity_id
_entity_poly.type
_entity_poly.pdbx_seq_one_letter_code
_entity_poly.pdbx_strand_id
1 'polypeptide(L)' 'MTLPTRAELGAMLTHVVVREFPETLEVFRRYGVSLVERGAVPVSAAVPGDAGPLLDALAEAIRWRDAGG' A
#
# COMPACT_ATOMS: atom_id res chain seq x y z
N MET A 1 -8.62 12.82 8.48
CA MET A 1 -7.39 12.55 7.70
C MET A 1 -7.85 12.24 6.29
N THR A 2 -7.36 12.94 5.28
CA THR A 2 -7.70 12.60 3.88
C THR A 2 -6.96 11.33 3.48
N LEU A 3 -7.66 10.34 2.91
CA LEU A 3 -7.02 9.15 2.39
C LEU A 3 -6.19 9.46 1.14
N PRO A 4 -5.02 8.82 0.95
CA PRO A 4 -4.23 8.98 -0.26
C PRO A 4 -4.99 8.41 -1.46
N THR A 5 -4.91 9.12 -2.57
CA THR A 5 -5.35 8.64 -3.88
C THR A 5 -4.50 7.46 -4.35
N ARG A 6 -4.99 6.71 -5.34
CA ARG A 6 -4.24 5.60 -5.94
C ARG A 6 -2.86 6.00 -6.46
N ALA A 7 -2.75 7.18 -7.07
CA ALA A 7 -1.48 7.70 -7.58
C ALA A 7 -0.50 8.02 -6.44
N GLU A 8 -1.00 8.61 -5.35
CA GLU A 8 -0.20 8.89 -4.16
C GLU A 8 0.27 7.59 -3.49
N LEU A 9 -0.63 6.60 -3.33
CA LEU A 9 -0.26 5.26 -2.83
C LEU A 9 0.86 4.63 -3.66
N GLY A 10 0.82 4.77 -4.98
CA GLY A 10 1.84 4.23 -5.88
C GLY A 10 3.22 4.89 -5.74
N ALA A 11 3.25 6.17 -5.34
CA ALA A 11 4.47 6.94 -5.14
C ALA A 11 5.05 6.79 -3.72
N MET A 12 4.22 6.46 -2.73
CA MET A 12 4.66 6.24 -1.35
C MET A 12 5.63 5.04 -1.25
N LEU A 13 6.59 5.14 -0.32
CA LEU A 13 7.46 4.03 0.00
C LEU A 13 6.67 2.95 0.75
N THR A 14 6.95 1.69 0.43
CA THR A 14 6.22 0.54 0.98
C THR A 14 6.20 0.54 2.52
N HIS A 15 7.32 0.87 3.17
CA HIS A 15 7.38 0.95 4.63
C HIS A 15 6.58 2.13 5.21
N VAL A 16 6.43 3.23 4.47
CA VAL A 16 5.64 4.40 4.91
C VAL A 16 4.17 4.04 4.90
N VAL A 17 3.69 3.37 3.83
CA VAL A 17 2.30 2.91 3.74
C VAL A 17 1.94 2.01 4.92
N VAL A 18 2.81 1.06 5.27
CA VAL A 18 2.56 0.16 6.42
C VAL A 18 2.64 0.89 7.76
N ARG A 19 3.52 1.89 7.89
CA ARG A 19 3.61 2.70 9.11
C ARG A 19 2.34 3.54 9.34
N GLU A 20 1.79 4.12 8.28
CA GLU A 20 0.58 4.96 8.36
C GLU A 20 -0.71 4.13 8.43
N PHE A 21 -0.71 2.98 7.73
CA PHE A 21 -1.83 2.07 7.60
C PHE A 21 -1.39 0.63 7.90
N PRO A 22 -1.23 0.24 9.18
CA PRO A 22 -0.73 -1.09 9.57
C PRO A 22 -1.50 -2.26 8.97
N GLU A 23 -2.80 -2.10 8.70
CA GLU A 23 -3.66 -3.07 8.03
C GLU A 23 -3.17 -3.47 6.63
N THR A 24 -2.39 -2.61 5.97
CA THR A 24 -1.83 -2.88 4.63
C THR A 24 -0.70 -3.90 4.65
N LEU A 25 -0.10 -4.20 5.80
CA LEU A 25 0.93 -5.25 5.94
C LEU A 25 0.43 -6.59 5.41
N GLU A 26 -0.81 -6.95 5.73
CA GLU A 26 -1.40 -8.21 5.30
C GLU A 26 -1.67 -8.22 3.78
N VAL A 27 -2.00 -7.07 3.20
CA VAL A 27 -2.12 -6.92 1.75
C VAL A 27 -0.77 -7.18 1.09
N PHE A 28 0.30 -6.50 1.54
CA PHE A 28 1.64 -6.73 0.98
C PHE A 28 2.08 -8.19 1.06
N ARG A 29 1.80 -8.87 2.19
CA ARG A 29 2.11 -10.30 2.35
C ARG A 29 1.38 -11.19 1.35
N ARG A 30 0.10 -10.94 1.09
CA ARG A 30 -0.70 -11.69 0.10
C ARG A 30 -0.18 -11.53 -1.33
N TYR A 31 0.41 -10.38 -1.64
CA TYR A 31 1.03 -10.09 -2.94
C TYR A 31 2.52 -10.48 -3.00
N GLY A 32 3.05 -11.14 -1.96
CA GLY A 32 4.45 -11.58 -1.91
C GLY A 32 5.47 -10.45 -1.73
N VAL A 33 5.04 -9.27 -1.29
CA VAL A 33 5.93 -8.13 -1.06
C VAL A 33 6.58 -8.24 0.31
N SER A 34 7.90 -8.45 0.31
CA SER A 34 8.74 -8.45 1.51
C SER A 34 9.11 -7.02 1.91
N LEU A 35 8.69 -6.57 3.09
CA LEU A 35 9.06 -5.24 3.60
C LEU A 35 10.55 -5.12 3.96
N VAL A 36 11.21 -6.23 4.27
CA VAL A 36 12.65 -6.25 4.56
C VAL A 36 13.44 -5.90 3.29
N GLU A 37 13.01 -6.43 2.14
CA GLU A 37 13.72 -6.27 0.87
C GLU A 37 13.22 -5.06 0.07
N ARG A 38 11.92 -4.76 0.15
CA ARG A 38 11.23 -3.75 -0.68
C ARG A 38 10.74 -2.55 0.12
N GLY A 39 10.99 -2.48 1.43
CA GLY A 39 10.45 -1.40 2.28
C GLY A 39 10.79 0.00 1.78
N ALA A 40 12.00 0.20 1.23
CA ALA A 40 12.48 1.47 0.72
C ALA A 40 12.13 1.74 -0.76
N VAL A 41 11.35 0.87 -1.41
CA VAL A 41 10.91 1.08 -2.81
C VAL A 41 9.48 1.62 -2.85
N PRO A 42 9.13 2.41 -3.90
CA PRO A 42 7.74 2.81 -4.13
C PRO A 42 6.83 1.60 -4.31
N VAL A 43 5.57 1.70 -3.86
CA VAL A 43 4.58 0.62 -4.01
C VAL A 43 4.41 0.18 -5.46
N SER A 44 4.44 1.13 -6.40
CA SER A 44 4.37 0.86 -7.85
C SER A 44 5.51 -0.03 -8.37
N ALA A 45 6.62 -0.12 -7.66
CA ALA A 45 7.79 -0.95 -7.99
C ALA A 45 7.99 -2.14 -7.02
N ALA A 46 7.06 -2.34 -6.08
CA ALA A 46 7.16 -3.38 -5.06
C ALA A 46 6.92 -4.80 -5.59
N VAL A 47 6.16 -4.92 -6.70
CA VAL A 47 5.88 -6.17 -7.40
C VAL A 47 6.42 -6.13 -8.83
N PRO A 48 6.83 -7.27 -9.40
CA PRO A 48 7.18 -7.33 -10.83
C PRO A 48 5.92 -7.18 -11.69
N GLY A 49 6.02 -6.38 -12.76
CA GLY A 49 4.92 -6.19 -13.71
C GLY A 49 3.92 -5.13 -13.26
N ASP A 50 2.62 -5.44 -13.36
CA ASP A 50 1.55 -4.49 -13.08
C ASP A 50 1.22 -4.44 -11.57
N ALA A 51 1.50 -3.29 -10.95
CA ALA A 51 1.16 -3.01 -9.56
C ALA A 51 -0.32 -2.58 -9.37
N GLY A 52 -1.09 -2.46 -10.45
CA GLY A 52 -2.50 -2.08 -10.44
C GLY A 52 -3.32 -2.83 -9.38
N PRO A 53 -3.37 -4.17 -9.42
CA PRO A 53 -4.13 -4.95 -8.46
C PRO A 53 -3.70 -4.77 -6.99
N LEU A 54 -2.41 -4.54 -6.74
CA LEU A 54 -1.90 -4.24 -5.39
C LEU A 54 -2.43 -2.88 -4.90
N LEU A 55 -2.38 -1.86 -5.76
CA LEU A 55 -2.87 -0.52 -5.43
C LEU A 55 -4.37 -0.51 -5.12
N ASP A 56 -5.16 -1.29 -5.87
CA ASP A 56 -6.60 -1.42 -5.61
C ASP A 56 -6.88 -2.11 -4.26
N ALA A 57 -6.13 -3.17 -3.94
CA ALA A 57 -6.27 -3.86 -2.66
C ALA A 57 -5.86 -2.98 -1.47
N LEU A 58 -4.81 -2.15 -1.63
CA LEU A 58 -4.39 -1.19 -0.60
C LEU A 58 -5.44 -0.10 -0.38
N ALA A 59 -5.98 0.47 -1.47
CA ALA A 59 -7.03 1.49 -1.39
C ALA A 59 -8.28 0.95 -0.69
N GLU A 60 -8.68 -0.30 -0.99
CA GLU A 60 -9.80 -0.95 -0.32
C GLU A 60 -9.51 -1.19 1.18
N ALA A 61 -8.30 -1.65 1.51
CA ALA A 61 -7.91 -1.95 2.89
C ALA A 61 -7.95 -0.73 3.81
N ILE A 62 -7.70 0.47 3.28
CA ILE A 62 -7.70 1.72 4.06
C ILE A 62 -9.02 2.49 3.97
N ARG A 63 -9.96 2.08 3.10
CA ARG A 63 -11.22 2.79 2.84
C ARG A 63 -12.07 3.02 4.10
N TRP A 64 -12.07 2.09 5.04
CA TRP A 64 -12.86 2.21 6.28
C TRP A 64 -12.44 3.41 7.15
N ARG A 65 -11.21 3.91 7.00
CA ARG A 65 -10.73 5.12 7.71
C ARG A 65 -11.45 6.39 7.27
N ASP A 66 -12.05 6.39 6.07
CA ASP A 66 -12.90 7.49 5.60
C ASP A 66 -14.27 7.46 6.28
N ALA A 67 -14.77 6.27 6.62
CA ALA A 67 -16.08 6.06 7.23
C ALA A 67 -16.08 6.23 8.77
N GLY A 68 -14.91 6.34 9.40
CA GLY A 68 -14.73 6.46 10.86
C GLY A 68 -14.49 7.87 11.37
N GLY A 69 -14.79 8.90 10.56
CA GLY A 69 -14.64 10.32 10.91
C GLY A 69 -15.93 10.96 11.41
#